data_AF-A0A143XT34-F1
#
_entry.id   AF-A0A143XT34-F1
#
_cell.length_a   1.000
_cell.length_b   1.000
_cell.length_c   1.000
_cell.angle_alpha   90.00
_cell.angle_beta   90.00
_cell.angle_gamma   90.00
#
_symmetry.space_group_name_H-M   'P 1'
#
loop_
_entity.id
_entity.type
_entity.pdbx_description
1 polymer ?
#
loop_
_entity_poly.entity_id
_entity_poly.type
_entity_poly.pdbx_seq_one_letter_code
_entity_poly.pdbx_strand_id
1 'polypeptide(L)'
;MELRTAVSPKDVKHYTTDRLREEFLIQNLFTPDEIKLIYSHIDRIITGAATPVNKVLKLTAGDELRAEYFLQRREMGVINIGGDGMITIDGKEYKVAHKQGMYIGKGAKDITFASKNPEQPAKFYLNSAPAHMTYPTVLIKPEGTPEDGVVIVKDENKVELGSLEEANHRTICKYILPGQVESCQLEMGMTKLEPGSVWNTMPCHTHDRRMEVYLYFDIPEDAFVMHFMGEPTETRHIVMRNEEAVISPSWSIHSGCGSQAYTFIWGMVGENQDFDDMDGIENQELK
;
A
#
# COMPACT_ATOMS: atom_id res chain seq x y z
N MET A 1 18.77 0.27 -1.73
CA MET A 1 17.35 -0.14 -1.64
C MET A 1 17.33 -1.61 -1.24
N GLU A 2 16.38 -2.07 -0.42
CA GLU A 2 16.26 -3.51 -0.18
C GLU A 2 15.60 -4.16 -1.39
N LEU A 3 16.13 -5.29 -1.89
CA LEU A 3 15.63 -5.96 -3.09
C LEU A 3 14.98 -7.29 -2.72
N ARG A 4 13.75 -7.52 -3.20
CA ARG A 4 13.03 -8.79 -3.09
C ARG A 4 12.82 -9.39 -4.48
N THR A 5 13.18 -10.65 -4.67
CA THR A 5 13.06 -11.33 -5.96
C THR A 5 11.66 -11.89 -6.19
N ALA A 6 11.31 -12.17 -7.44
CA ALA A 6 10.12 -12.95 -7.74
C ALA A 6 10.33 -14.42 -7.34
N VAL A 7 9.26 -15.10 -6.93
CA VAL A 7 9.30 -16.46 -6.39
C VAL A 7 8.14 -17.28 -6.94
N SER A 8 8.36 -18.59 -7.10
CA SER A 8 7.36 -19.53 -7.62
C SER A 8 6.54 -20.14 -6.48
N PRO A 9 5.22 -20.41 -6.67
CA PRO A 9 4.45 -21.17 -5.69
C PRO A 9 5.04 -22.56 -5.42
N LYS A 10 5.72 -23.16 -6.42
CA LYS A 10 6.39 -24.46 -6.30
C LYS A 10 7.50 -24.46 -5.25
N ASP A 11 8.15 -23.31 -5.04
CA ASP A 11 9.23 -23.16 -4.08
C ASP A 11 8.66 -22.74 -2.71
N VAL A 12 7.74 -21.77 -2.71
CA VAL A 12 7.22 -21.15 -1.48
C VAL A 12 6.50 -22.15 -0.57
N LYS A 13 5.85 -23.17 -1.12
CA LYS A 13 5.22 -24.22 -0.31
C LYS A 13 6.21 -24.97 0.61
N HIS A 14 7.51 -24.90 0.35
CA HIS A 14 8.54 -25.53 1.18
C HIS A 14 9.23 -24.56 2.14
N TYR A 15 8.85 -23.27 2.13
CA TYR A 15 9.50 -22.26 2.95
C TYR A 15 9.18 -22.43 4.43
N THR A 16 10.20 -22.22 5.25
CA THR A 16 10.05 -22.07 6.70
C THR A 16 9.41 -20.72 7.03
N THR A 17 8.98 -20.54 8.28
CA THR A 17 8.48 -19.25 8.78
C THR A 17 9.49 -18.12 8.53
N ASP A 18 10.77 -18.34 8.83
CA ASP A 18 11.80 -17.32 8.63
C ASP A 18 11.99 -16.98 7.16
N ARG A 19 11.94 -17.99 6.28
CA ARG A 19 12.08 -17.77 4.83
C ARG A 19 10.89 -17.02 4.23
N LEU A 20 9.66 -17.30 4.69
CA LEU A 20 8.47 -16.51 4.29
C LEU A 20 8.63 -15.04 4.70
N ARG A 21 9.08 -14.79 5.93
CA ARG A 21 9.30 -13.43 6.43
C ARG A 21 10.42 -12.72 5.65
N GLU A 22 11.53 -13.40 5.41
CA GLU A 22 12.65 -12.86 4.62
C GLU A 22 12.25 -12.47 3.20
N GLU A 23 11.30 -13.16 2.58
CA GLU A 23 10.90 -12.91 1.20
C GLU A 23 9.75 -11.91 1.07
N PHE A 24 8.75 -11.98 1.94
CA PHE A 24 7.50 -11.22 1.76
C PHE A 24 7.26 -10.13 2.80
N LEU A 25 7.74 -10.30 4.03
CA LEU A 25 7.51 -9.35 5.11
C LEU A 25 8.49 -8.18 5.05
N ILE A 26 7.94 -6.98 5.20
CA ILE A 26 8.66 -5.72 5.28
C ILE A 26 8.45 -5.15 6.70
N GLN A 27 9.53 -5.15 7.48
CA GLN A 27 9.57 -4.64 8.86
C GLN A 27 10.31 -3.31 8.94
N ASN A 28 10.15 -2.57 10.04
CA ASN A 28 10.84 -1.30 10.31
C ASN A 28 10.68 -0.29 9.16
N LEU A 29 9.47 -0.18 8.61
CA LEU A 29 9.19 0.64 7.44
C LEU A 29 9.27 2.14 7.75
N PHE A 30 8.73 2.55 8.90
CA PHE A 30 8.64 3.94 9.35
C PHE A 30 9.77 4.30 10.32
N THR A 31 10.99 4.34 9.82
CA THR A 31 12.16 4.73 10.63
C THR A 31 12.29 6.26 10.67
N PRO A 32 12.38 6.89 11.86
CA PRO A 32 12.53 8.33 12.00
C PRO A 32 13.69 8.90 11.16
N ASP A 33 13.43 10.00 10.47
CA ASP A 33 14.41 10.73 9.65
C ASP A 33 15.05 9.92 8.51
N GLU A 34 14.34 8.89 8.03
CA GLU A 34 14.75 8.03 6.92
C GLU A 34 13.66 7.86 5.86
N ILE A 35 14.09 7.62 4.62
CA ILE A 35 13.25 7.07 3.56
C ILE A 35 13.68 5.62 3.35
N LYS A 36 12.82 4.67 3.70
CA LYS A 36 13.07 3.25 3.46
C LYS A 36 12.32 2.80 2.21
N LEU A 37 13.04 2.14 1.29
CA LEU A 37 12.52 1.68 0.00
C LEU A 37 12.87 0.21 -0.22
N ILE A 38 11.87 -0.56 -0.63
CA ILE A 38 11.94 -1.99 -0.95
C ILE A 38 11.51 -2.16 -2.40
N TYR A 39 12.39 -2.68 -3.24
CA TYR A 39 12.13 -2.99 -4.64
C TYR A 39 11.71 -4.46 -4.74
N SER A 40 10.49 -4.74 -5.18
CA SER A 40 10.06 -6.08 -5.54
C SER A 40 10.26 -6.31 -7.04
N HIS A 41 10.81 -7.45 -7.44
CA HIS A 41 10.83 -7.84 -8.86
C HIS A 41 9.44 -8.22 -9.40
N ILE A 42 8.45 -8.44 -8.53
CA ILE A 42 7.06 -8.67 -8.92
C ILE A 42 6.49 -7.31 -9.34
N ASP A 43 6.18 -7.17 -10.62
CA ASP A 43 5.79 -5.93 -11.32
C ASP A 43 6.70 -4.70 -11.11
N ARG A 44 7.90 -4.92 -10.55
CA ARG A 44 8.88 -3.85 -10.29
C ARG A 44 8.33 -2.76 -9.36
N ILE A 45 7.34 -3.09 -8.53
CA ILE A 45 6.80 -2.16 -7.54
C ILE A 45 7.87 -1.82 -6.52
N ILE A 46 7.92 -0.56 -6.12
CA ILE A 46 8.72 -0.10 -4.99
C ILE A 46 7.76 0.30 -3.89
N THR A 47 7.89 -0.33 -2.74
CA THR A 47 7.14 -0.02 -1.52
C THR A 47 8.07 0.66 -0.54
N GLY A 48 7.58 1.65 0.20
CA GLY A 48 8.42 2.34 1.16
C GLY A 48 7.66 3.19 2.15
N ALA A 49 8.43 3.92 2.95
CA ALA A 49 7.91 5.05 3.69
C ALA A 49 8.97 6.14 3.86
N ALA A 50 8.48 7.37 4.03
CA ALA A 50 9.26 8.50 4.50
C ALA A 50 8.69 8.99 5.85
N THR A 51 9.52 9.06 6.88
CA THR A 51 9.10 9.51 8.23
C THR A 51 9.98 10.68 8.68
N PRO A 52 9.77 11.89 8.15
CA PRO A 52 10.52 13.08 8.56
C PRO A 52 10.19 13.43 10.01
N VAL A 53 11.20 13.64 10.86
CA VAL A 53 11.00 14.10 12.24
C VAL A 53 11.74 15.42 12.44
N ASN A 54 13.07 15.39 12.39
CA ASN A 54 13.92 16.55 12.67
C ASN A 54 14.46 17.21 11.40
N LYS A 55 14.34 16.55 10.24
CA LYS A 55 14.84 17.07 8.97
C LYS A 55 13.88 16.81 7.81
N VAL A 56 14.01 17.62 6.78
CA VAL A 56 13.38 17.37 5.48
C VAL A 56 14.05 16.18 4.81
N LEU A 57 13.25 15.25 4.31
CA LEU A 57 13.75 14.07 3.60
C LEU A 57 13.57 14.27 2.10
N LYS A 58 14.66 14.13 1.33
CA LYS A 58 14.63 14.22 -0.14
C LYS A 58 14.60 12.82 -0.74
N LEU A 59 13.65 12.57 -1.64
CA LEU A 59 13.60 11.34 -2.41
C LEU A 59 14.65 11.38 -3.52
N THR A 60 15.57 10.43 -3.49
CA THR A 60 16.63 10.29 -4.51
C THR A 60 16.42 9.03 -5.32
N ALA A 61 16.86 9.03 -6.58
CA ALA A 61 16.97 7.79 -7.33
C ALA A 61 18.07 6.92 -6.69
N GLY A 62 17.75 5.66 -6.37
CA GLY A 62 18.76 4.67 -6.05
C GLY A 62 19.46 4.17 -7.32
N ASP A 63 20.68 3.65 -7.17
CA ASP A 63 21.47 3.09 -8.28
C ASP A 63 20.72 1.96 -9.01
N GLU A 64 19.85 1.25 -8.31
CA GLU A 64 19.03 0.15 -8.83
C GLU A 64 18.06 0.60 -9.93
N LEU A 65 17.68 1.89 -9.94
CA LEU A 65 16.76 2.43 -10.95
C LEU A 65 17.43 2.84 -12.24
N ARG A 66 18.75 3.09 -12.22
CA ARG A 66 19.52 3.63 -13.35
C ARG A 66 18.80 4.83 -14.01
N ALA A 67 18.31 5.74 -13.17
CA ALA A 67 17.54 6.92 -13.55
C ALA A 67 18.16 8.18 -12.96
N GLU A 68 17.96 9.32 -13.61
CA GLU A 68 18.48 10.63 -13.14
C GLU A 68 17.75 11.12 -11.88
N TYR A 69 16.47 10.75 -11.75
CA TYR A 69 15.61 11.09 -10.62
C TYR A 69 14.52 10.02 -10.48
N PHE A 70 13.93 9.91 -9.29
CA PHE A 70 13.14 8.73 -8.89
C PHE A 70 11.94 8.47 -9.82
N LEU A 71 11.19 9.51 -10.21
CA LEU A 71 10.00 9.39 -11.06
C LEU A 71 10.24 9.66 -12.55
N GLN A 72 11.48 9.52 -13.05
CA GLN A 72 11.78 9.71 -14.48
C GLN A 72 10.91 8.80 -15.38
N ARG A 73 10.67 7.57 -14.92
CA ARG A 73 9.90 6.52 -15.62
C ARG A 73 8.95 5.78 -14.67
N ARG A 74 8.51 6.45 -13.60
CA ARG A 74 7.65 5.87 -12.57
C ARG A 74 6.57 6.85 -12.16
N GLU A 75 5.46 6.33 -11.66
CA GLU A 75 4.45 7.05 -10.91
C GLU A 75 4.52 6.66 -9.43
N MET A 76 3.89 7.43 -8.55
CA MET A 76 3.90 7.15 -7.12
C MET A 76 2.60 7.59 -6.45
N GLY A 77 2.03 6.68 -5.67
CA GLY A 77 0.98 6.97 -4.71
C GLY A 77 1.57 7.08 -3.32
N VAL A 78 1.06 8.02 -2.53
CA VAL A 78 1.45 8.25 -1.14
C VAL A 78 0.19 8.34 -0.29
N ILE A 79 0.21 7.73 0.91
CA ILE A 79 -0.84 7.92 1.92
C ILE A 79 -0.17 8.22 3.26
N ASN A 80 -0.57 9.31 3.92
CA ASN A 80 -0.05 9.68 5.23
C ASN A 80 -0.84 8.97 6.34
N ILE A 81 -0.22 8.07 7.09
CA ILE A 81 -0.83 7.39 8.24
C ILE A 81 -0.47 8.04 9.59
N GLY A 82 0.42 9.03 9.59
CA GLY A 82 0.93 9.71 10.79
C GLY A 82 0.25 11.06 11.04
N GLY A 83 0.96 11.97 11.71
CA GLY A 83 0.51 13.35 11.91
C GLY A 83 0.57 14.19 10.62
N ASP A 84 0.15 15.45 10.71
CA ASP A 84 0.16 16.38 9.57
C ASP A 84 1.57 16.55 8.98
N GLY A 85 1.68 16.53 7.65
CA GLY A 85 2.93 16.78 6.96
C GLY A 85 2.79 17.59 5.67
N MET A 86 3.93 17.75 5.01
CA MET A 86 4.07 18.48 3.75
C MET A 86 4.86 17.62 2.76
N ILE A 87 4.38 17.58 1.52
CA ILE A 87 5.13 17.06 0.38
C ILE A 87 5.39 18.23 -0.57
N THR A 88 6.66 18.50 -0.88
CA THR A 88 7.04 19.51 -1.87
C THR A 88 7.50 18.81 -3.14
N ILE A 89 6.94 19.21 -4.28
CA ILE A 89 7.21 18.62 -5.59
C ILE A 89 7.58 19.74 -6.56
N ASP A 90 8.81 19.72 -7.04
CA ASP A 90 9.34 20.71 -7.99
C ASP A 90 9.05 22.16 -7.54
N GLY A 91 9.16 22.40 -6.22
CA GLY A 91 8.92 23.70 -5.57
C GLY A 91 7.48 23.99 -5.16
N LYS A 92 6.48 23.18 -5.56
CA LYS A 92 5.08 23.32 -5.11
C LYS A 92 4.84 22.52 -3.83
N GLU A 93 4.31 23.19 -2.80
CA GLU A 93 4.00 22.58 -1.50
C GLU A 93 2.56 22.04 -1.44
N TYR A 94 2.42 20.83 -0.90
CA TYR A 94 1.15 20.15 -0.67
C TYR A 94 1.04 19.74 0.79
N LYS A 95 0.05 20.31 1.49
CA LYS A 95 -0.28 19.89 2.87
C LYS A 95 -1.02 18.55 2.79
N VAL A 96 -0.43 17.52 3.38
CA VAL A 96 -0.98 16.17 3.39
C VAL A 96 -1.24 15.78 4.83
N ALA A 97 -2.49 15.96 5.27
CA ALA A 97 -2.91 15.65 6.63
C ALA A 97 -3.01 14.13 6.86
N HIS A 98 -3.28 13.74 8.10
CA HIS A 98 -3.56 12.34 8.45
C HIS A 98 -4.66 11.75 7.56
N LYS A 99 -4.43 10.55 7.03
CA LYS A 99 -5.31 9.81 6.10
C LYS A 99 -5.64 10.58 4.82
N GLN A 100 -4.79 11.53 4.41
CA GLN A 100 -4.82 12.07 3.05
C GLN A 100 -3.79 11.34 2.18
N GLY A 101 -4.10 11.22 0.90
CA GLY A 101 -3.24 10.61 -0.08
C GLY A 101 -2.75 11.59 -1.13
N MET A 102 -1.88 11.15 -2.01
CA MET A 102 -1.38 11.94 -3.11
C MET A 102 -0.98 11.01 -4.25
N TYR A 103 -1.34 11.37 -5.47
CA TYR A 103 -0.79 10.76 -6.67
C TYR A 103 0.22 11.72 -7.30
N ILE A 104 1.40 11.20 -7.64
CA ILE A 104 2.50 11.94 -8.23
C ILE A 104 2.86 11.28 -9.56
N GLY A 105 2.59 12.02 -10.63
CA GLY A 105 2.77 11.53 -11.98
C GLY A 105 4.24 11.43 -12.40
N LYS A 106 4.47 10.64 -13.45
CA LYS A 106 5.75 10.49 -14.11
C LYS A 106 6.35 11.85 -14.50
N GLY A 107 7.62 12.06 -14.16
CA GLY A 107 8.40 13.22 -14.58
C GLY A 107 8.75 14.20 -13.46
N ALA A 108 8.09 14.12 -12.30
CA ALA A 108 8.44 14.91 -11.12
C ALA A 108 9.87 14.62 -10.64
N LYS A 109 10.66 15.66 -10.36
CA LYS A 109 12.11 15.53 -10.15
C LYS A 109 12.51 15.69 -8.69
N ASP A 110 12.14 16.81 -8.09
CA ASP A 110 12.55 17.19 -6.74
C ASP A 110 11.38 16.99 -5.78
N ILE A 111 11.39 15.86 -5.07
CA ILE A 111 10.35 15.50 -4.10
C ILE A 111 10.95 15.48 -2.70
N THR A 112 10.36 16.26 -1.79
CA THR A 112 10.74 16.27 -0.37
C THR A 112 9.57 16.09 0.56
N PHE A 113 9.82 15.47 1.71
CA PHE A 113 8.85 15.20 2.76
C PHE A 113 9.24 15.93 4.04
N ALA A 114 8.27 16.53 4.72
CA ALA A 114 8.45 17.16 6.02
C ALA A 114 7.26 16.90 6.95
N SER A 115 7.51 16.89 8.25
CA SER A 115 6.46 16.87 9.27
C SER A 115 6.14 18.28 9.74
N LYS A 116 4.87 18.55 10.02
CA LYS A 116 4.45 19.82 10.61
C LYS A 116 4.81 19.90 12.09
N ASN A 117 4.76 18.77 12.80
CA ASN A 117 5.13 18.65 14.21
C ASN A 117 6.07 17.44 14.41
N PRO A 118 7.31 17.61 14.89
CA PRO A 118 8.23 16.49 15.16
C PRO A 118 7.72 15.53 16.26
N GLU A 119 6.87 16.00 17.19
CA GLU A 119 6.31 15.14 18.24
C GLU A 119 5.18 14.23 17.72
N GLN A 120 4.61 14.57 16.57
CA GLN A 120 3.58 13.80 15.88
C GLN A 120 3.94 13.71 14.39
N PRO A 121 5.00 12.97 14.05
CA PRO A 121 5.54 13.01 12.70
C PRO A 121 4.55 12.42 11.70
N ALA A 122 4.57 12.98 10.50
CA ALA A 122 3.94 12.38 9.34
C ALA A 122 4.65 11.06 9.00
N LYS A 123 3.85 10.09 8.55
CA LYS A 123 4.29 8.75 8.16
C LYS A 123 3.77 8.50 6.76
N PHE A 124 4.55 8.89 5.77
CA PHE A 124 4.17 8.79 4.36
C PHE A 124 4.48 7.40 3.84
N TYR A 125 3.46 6.53 3.76
CA TYR A 125 3.57 5.25 3.06
C TYR A 125 3.52 5.49 1.55
N LEU A 126 4.36 4.82 0.78
CA LEU A 126 4.45 5.01 -0.66
C LEU A 126 4.47 3.68 -1.43
N ASN A 127 3.78 3.66 -2.57
CA ASN A 127 3.94 2.66 -3.61
C ASN A 127 4.27 3.34 -4.93
N SER A 128 5.29 2.84 -5.64
CA SER A 128 5.71 3.38 -6.93
C SER A 128 5.84 2.28 -7.98
N ALA A 129 5.24 2.51 -9.13
CA ALA A 129 5.20 1.59 -10.26
C ALA A 129 5.86 2.22 -11.49
N PRO A 130 6.39 1.42 -12.43
CA PRO A 130 6.78 1.92 -13.75
C PRO A 130 5.61 2.67 -14.43
N ALA A 131 5.91 3.79 -15.07
CA ALA A 131 4.90 4.58 -15.77
C ALA A 131 5.39 4.97 -17.16
N HIS A 132 4.49 4.93 -18.13
CA HIS A 132 4.78 5.23 -19.54
C HIS A 132 4.10 6.52 -20.00
N MET A 133 3.05 6.93 -19.32
CA MET A 133 2.35 8.20 -19.50
C MET A 133 2.58 9.10 -18.28
N THR A 134 2.48 10.41 -18.48
CA THR A 134 2.42 11.38 -17.38
C THR A 134 0.96 11.74 -17.14
N TYR A 135 0.45 11.44 -15.95
CA TYR A 135 -0.82 11.95 -15.45
C TYR A 135 -0.62 13.09 -14.43
N PRO A 136 -1.64 13.94 -14.19
CA PRO A 136 -1.51 15.09 -13.29
C PRO A 136 -1.25 14.69 -11.84
N THR A 137 -0.32 15.37 -11.17
CA THR A 137 -0.11 15.25 -9.72
C THR A 137 -1.28 15.87 -8.96
N VAL A 138 -1.91 15.09 -8.08
CA VAL A 138 -3.10 15.51 -7.30
C VAL A 138 -2.98 15.11 -5.83
N LEU A 139 -3.43 15.99 -4.95
CA LEU A 139 -3.70 15.69 -3.54
C LEU A 139 -5.06 15.00 -3.45
N ILE A 140 -5.15 13.91 -2.71
CA ILE A 140 -6.35 13.09 -2.57
C ILE A 140 -6.85 13.23 -1.13
N LYS A 141 -8.09 13.71 -0.95
CA LYS A 141 -8.72 13.82 0.37
C LYS A 141 -9.92 12.88 0.44
N PRO A 142 -10.08 12.07 1.50
CA PRO A 142 -11.30 11.26 1.68
C PRO A 142 -12.57 12.11 1.73
N GLU A 143 -12.46 13.31 2.32
CA GLU A 143 -13.54 14.26 2.50
C GLU A 143 -13.03 15.69 2.27
N GLY A 144 -13.95 16.59 1.93
CA GLY A 144 -13.67 18.01 1.72
C GLY A 144 -14.28 18.54 0.44
N THR A 145 -13.74 19.65 -0.04
CA THR A 145 -14.23 20.33 -1.26
C THR A 145 -13.20 20.16 -2.38
N PRO A 146 -13.62 19.79 -3.61
CA PRO A 146 -12.75 19.78 -4.76
C PRO A 146 -12.15 21.17 -5.02
N GLU A 147 -10.87 21.22 -5.37
CA GLU A 147 -10.13 22.43 -5.74
C GLU A 147 -9.03 22.06 -6.74
N ASP A 148 -8.36 23.03 -7.35
CA ASP A 148 -7.34 22.75 -8.36
C ASP A 148 -6.21 21.87 -7.80
N GLY A 149 -5.94 20.75 -8.48
CA GLY A 149 -4.98 19.75 -8.02
C GLY A 149 -5.40 18.96 -6.78
N VAL A 150 -6.69 18.98 -6.42
CA VAL A 150 -7.24 18.21 -5.29
C VAL A 150 -8.44 17.37 -5.74
N VAL A 151 -8.36 16.07 -5.51
CA VAL A 151 -9.42 15.11 -5.75
C VAL A 151 -10.03 14.71 -4.42
N ILE A 152 -11.36 14.77 -4.33
CA ILE A 152 -12.12 14.20 -3.21
C ILE A 152 -12.53 12.79 -3.59
N VAL A 153 -12.31 11.82 -2.70
CA VAL A 153 -12.75 10.44 -2.95
C VAL A 153 -14.26 10.44 -3.12
N LYS A 154 -14.72 9.91 -4.25
CA LYS A 154 -16.13 9.84 -4.60
C LYS A 154 -16.87 8.90 -3.66
N ASP A 155 -18.16 9.13 -3.43
CA ASP A 155 -18.93 8.33 -2.50
C ASP A 155 -19.10 6.88 -2.99
N GLU A 156 -19.20 6.64 -4.30
CA GLU A 156 -19.20 5.27 -4.85
C GLU A 156 -17.89 4.50 -4.62
N ASN A 157 -16.80 5.22 -4.30
CA ASN A 157 -15.49 4.66 -3.97
C ASN A 157 -15.26 4.54 -2.46
N LYS A 158 -16.28 4.83 -1.65
CA LYS A 158 -16.35 4.57 -0.20
C LYS A 158 -17.35 3.44 0.03
N VAL A 159 -16.86 2.21 0.13
CA VAL A 159 -17.71 1.02 0.13
C VAL A 159 -17.70 0.39 1.53
N GLU A 160 -18.86 0.38 2.18
CA GLU A 160 -19.09 -0.37 3.41
C GLU A 160 -19.55 -1.79 3.07
N LEU A 161 -18.88 -2.78 3.64
CA LEU A 161 -19.10 -4.20 3.33
C LEU A 161 -19.04 -5.05 4.59
N GLY A 162 -19.62 -6.25 4.49
CA GLY A 162 -19.56 -7.25 5.53
C GLY A 162 -20.50 -7.00 6.70
N SER A 163 -20.31 -7.77 7.76
CA SER A 163 -21.14 -7.75 8.95
C SER A 163 -20.32 -8.14 10.19
N LEU A 164 -20.84 -7.83 11.37
CA LEU A 164 -20.20 -8.20 12.63
C LEU A 164 -20.26 -9.73 12.82
N GLU A 165 -21.37 -10.36 12.39
CA GLU A 165 -21.60 -11.79 12.47
C GLU A 165 -20.57 -12.60 11.65
N GLU A 166 -20.14 -12.06 10.52
CA GLU A 166 -19.07 -12.63 9.69
C GLU A 166 -17.67 -12.16 10.11
N ALA A 167 -17.60 -11.32 11.15
CA ALA A 167 -16.40 -10.67 11.66
C ALA A 167 -15.57 -9.95 10.58
N ASN A 168 -16.24 -9.37 9.59
CA ASN A 168 -15.61 -8.71 8.43
C ASN A 168 -16.21 -7.32 8.13
N HIS A 169 -17.01 -6.73 9.04
CA HIS A 169 -17.57 -5.39 8.85
C HIS A 169 -16.45 -4.35 8.70
N ARG A 170 -16.44 -3.66 7.56
CA ARG A 170 -15.34 -2.77 7.18
C ARG A 170 -15.79 -1.69 6.20
N THR A 171 -15.05 -0.59 6.20
CA THR A 171 -15.20 0.50 5.23
C THR A 171 -13.95 0.59 4.36
N ILE A 172 -14.13 0.49 3.05
CA ILE A 172 -13.08 0.66 2.03
C ILE A 172 -13.15 2.08 1.49
N CYS A 173 -12.02 2.76 1.40
CA CYS A 173 -11.87 4.05 0.75
C CYS A 173 -10.83 3.92 -0.37
N LYS A 174 -11.25 4.02 -1.64
CA LYS A 174 -10.37 3.85 -2.81
C LYS A 174 -9.76 5.20 -3.20
N TYR A 175 -8.45 5.36 -3.07
CA TYR A 175 -7.75 6.64 -3.27
C TYR A 175 -7.34 6.83 -4.74
N ILE A 176 -6.65 5.84 -5.29
CA ILE A 176 -6.20 5.81 -6.69
C ILE A 176 -6.94 4.66 -7.36
N LEU A 177 -7.84 5.02 -8.28
CA LEU A 177 -8.71 4.11 -9.02
C LEU A 177 -9.10 4.79 -10.35
N PRO A 178 -9.16 4.05 -11.47
CA PRO A 178 -9.65 4.57 -12.74
C PRO A 178 -10.99 5.31 -12.60
N GLY A 179 -11.14 6.44 -13.30
CA GLY A 179 -12.34 7.29 -13.24
C GLY A 179 -12.39 8.23 -12.03
N GLN A 180 -11.41 8.19 -11.12
CA GLN A 180 -11.23 9.17 -10.04
C GLN A 180 -9.84 9.81 -10.11
N VAL A 181 -8.79 9.00 -10.08
CA VAL A 181 -7.40 9.42 -10.27
C VAL A 181 -6.79 8.54 -11.34
N GLU A 182 -6.51 9.12 -12.49
CA GLU A 182 -5.88 8.41 -13.60
C GLU A 182 -4.41 8.11 -13.28
N SER A 183 -4.01 6.86 -13.49
CA SER A 183 -2.66 6.34 -13.31
C SER A 183 -2.33 5.39 -14.47
N CYS A 184 -1.06 4.98 -14.62
CA CYS A 184 -0.69 3.99 -15.63
C CYS A 184 -1.11 2.57 -15.24
N GLN A 185 -0.90 2.22 -13.97
CA GLN A 185 -1.20 0.89 -13.44
C GLN A 185 -1.42 0.88 -11.93
N LEU A 186 -0.94 1.91 -11.21
CA LEU A 186 -1.03 1.93 -9.75
C LEU A 186 -2.45 2.19 -9.29
N GLU A 187 -2.96 1.31 -8.44
CA GLU A 187 -4.20 1.47 -7.67
C GLU A 187 -3.88 1.42 -6.19
N MET A 188 -4.59 2.19 -5.38
CA MET A 188 -4.39 2.22 -3.93
C MET A 188 -5.67 2.54 -3.20
N GLY A 189 -5.86 1.91 -2.04
CA GLY A 189 -6.93 2.24 -1.13
C GLY A 189 -6.59 1.93 0.32
N MET A 190 -7.46 2.39 1.21
CA MET A 190 -7.36 2.15 2.64
C MET A 190 -8.66 1.53 3.13
N THR A 191 -8.54 0.50 3.94
CA THR A 191 -9.68 -0.20 4.53
C THR A 191 -9.55 -0.21 6.03
N LYS A 192 -10.61 0.21 6.71
CA LYS A 192 -10.71 0.19 8.17
C LYS A 192 -11.71 -0.88 8.58
N LEU A 193 -11.31 -1.79 9.46
CA LEU A 193 -12.23 -2.75 10.06
C LEU A 193 -12.95 -2.09 11.23
N GLU A 194 -14.25 -2.36 11.35
CA GLU A 194 -15.05 -1.89 12.48
C GLU A 194 -14.77 -2.72 13.74
N PRO A 195 -14.94 -2.16 14.95
CA PRO A 195 -14.72 -2.88 16.19
C PRO A 195 -15.46 -4.23 16.25
N GLY A 196 -14.73 -5.29 16.62
CA GLY A 196 -15.26 -6.66 16.64
C GLY A 196 -15.10 -7.42 15.32
N SER A 197 -14.70 -6.76 14.23
CA SER A 197 -14.33 -7.41 12.97
C SER A 197 -12.83 -7.58 12.86
N VAL A 198 -12.40 -8.72 12.33
CA VAL A 198 -11.00 -9.13 12.25
C VAL A 198 -10.58 -9.62 10.86
N TRP A 199 -11.53 -9.95 9.99
CA TRP A 199 -11.24 -10.43 8.64
C TRP A 199 -11.24 -9.31 7.61
N ASN A 200 -10.16 -9.24 6.82
CA ASN A 200 -10.18 -8.60 5.51
C ASN A 200 -10.24 -9.67 4.39
N THR A 201 -10.68 -9.26 3.20
CA THR A 201 -10.64 -10.08 1.96
C THR A 201 -11.06 -11.54 2.18
N MET A 202 -12.24 -11.71 2.79
CA MET A 202 -12.85 -13.02 3.03
C MET A 202 -14.33 -12.98 2.58
N PRO A 203 -14.75 -13.82 1.62
CA PRO A 203 -13.96 -14.81 0.86
C PRO A 203 -12.78 -14.18 0.09
N CYS A 204 -11.70 -14.93 -0.07
CA CYS A 204 -10.49 -14.44 -0.72
C CYS A 204 -10.52 -14.67 -2.24
N HIS A 205 -9.52 -14.14 -2.93
CA HIS A 205 -9.36 -14.26 -4.37
C HIS A 205 -7.87 -14.29 -4.73
N THR A 206 -7.59 -14.64 -5.99
CA THR A 206 -6.31 -14.38 -6.64
C THR A 206 -6.53 -13.50 -7.88
N HIS A 207 -5.46 -12.94 -8.43
CA HIS A 207 -5.50 -12.27 -9.72
C HIS A 207 -4.16 -12.45 -10.46
N ASP A 208 -4.13 -13.33 -11.47
CA ASP A 208 -2.86 -13.68 -12.15
C ASP A 208 -2.23 -12.50 -12.91
N ARG A 209 -3.03 -11.46 -13.19
CA ARG A 209 -2.69 -10.28 -14.00
C ARG A 209 -2.17 -9.10 -13.17
N ARG A 210 -2.24 -9.18 -11.85
CA ARG A 210 -1.91 -8.09 -10.92
C ARG A 210 -1.20 -8.64 -9.68
N MET A 211 -0.58 -7.78 -8.90
CA MET A 211 0.02 -8.10 -7.61
C MET A 211 -0.37 -7.03 -6.60
N GLU A 212 -0.37 -7.38 -5.31
CA GLU A 212 -0.72 -6.45 -4.25
C GLU A 212 0.38 -6.34 -3.18
N VAL A 213 0.39 -5.21 -2.49
CA VAL A 213 1.18 -4.99 -1.28
C VAL A 213 0.27 -4.42 -0.20
N TYR A 214 0.25 -5.06 0.97
CA TYR A 214 -0.57 -4.68 2.10
C TYR A 214 0.29 -4.04 3.18
N LEU A 215 -0.10 -2.88 3.68
CA LEU A 215 0.45 -2.28 4.90
C LEU A 215 -0.60 -2.35 6.00
N TYR A 216 -0.30 -2.99 7.12
CA TYR A 216 -1.18 -3.03 8.29
C TYR A 216 -0.78 -1.97 9.31
N PHE A 217 -1.74 -1.24 9.87
CA PHE A 217 -1.50 -0.21 10.89
C PHE A 217 -2.75 0.01 11.75
N ASP A 218 -2.68 0.92 12.73
CA ASP A 218 -3.67 1.05 13.80
C ASP A 218 -3.89 -0.30 14.54
N ILE A 219 -2.86 -1.15 14.62
CA ILE A 219 -2.86 -2.40 15.37
C ILE A 219 -2.41 -2.12 16.81
N PRO A 220 -3.18 -2.49 17.84
CA PRO A 220 -2.75 -2.38 19.24
C PRO A 220 -1.42 -3.09 19.51
N GLU A 221 -0.64 -2.62 20.50
CA GLU A 221 0.71 -3.13 20.78
C GLU A 221 0.76 -4.65 21.04
N ASP A 222 -0.22 -5.19 21.78
CA ASP A 222 -0.36 -6.63 22.07
C ASP A 222 -1.28 -7.37 21.06
N ALA A 223 -1.53 -6.76 19.90
CA ALA A 223 -2.30 -7.37 18.82
C ALA A 223 -1.40 -7.77 17.62
N PHE A 224 -1.97 -8.55 16.72
CA PHE A 224 -1.31 -8.99 15.48
C PHE A 224 -2.35 -9.27 14.41
N VAL A 225 -1.89 -9.41 13.16
CA VAL A 225 -2.67 -9.95 12.06
C VAL A 225 -1.98 -11.20 11.53
N MET A 226 -2.72 -12.29 11.40
CA MET A 226 -2.30 -13.43 10.58
C MET A 226 -2.64 -13.10 9.13
N HIS A 227 -1.64 -12.67 8.36
CA HIS A 227 -1.80 -12.48 6.93
C HIS A 227 -1.68 -13.82 6.22
N PHE A 228 -2.76 -14.28 5.62
CA PHE A 228 -2.83 -15.47 4.79
C PHE A 228 -2.38 -15.17 3.37
N MET A 229 -1.49 -16.03 2.90
CA MET A 229 -0.90 -16.00 1.56
C MET A 229 -0.74 -17.43 1.04
N GLY A 230 -0.23 -17.63 -0.18
CA GLY A 230 -0.11 -18.95 -0.78
C GLY A 230 -1.12 -19.19 -1.90
N GLU A 231 -0.95 -20.27 -2.66
CA GLU A 231 -2.04 -20.76 -3.52
C GLU A 231 -3.24 -21.18 -2.65
N PRO A 232 -4.49 -21.07 -3.12
CA PRO A 232 -5.68 -21.40 -2.33
C PRO A 232 -5.67 -22.78 -1.66
N THR A 233 -4.98 -23.75 -2.26
CA THR A 233 -4.90 -25.14 -1.76
C THR A 233 -3.60 -25.47 -1.02
N GLU A 234 -2.76 -24.47 -0.76
CA GLU A 234 -1.46 -24.59 -0.09
C GLU A 234 -1.18 -23.31 0.70
N THR A 235 -2.13 -22.88 1.53
CA THR A 235 -2.03 -21.58 2.21
C THR A 235 -0.90 -21.58 3.26
N ARG A 236 -0.35 -20.40 3.50
CA ARG A 236 0.64 -20.08 4.53
C ARG A 236 0.20 -18.81 5.23
N HIS A 237 0.87 -18.49 6.32
CA HIS A 237 0.63 -17.23 7.00
C HIS A 237 1.92 -16.54 7.43
N ILE A 238 1.83 -15.23 7.60
CA ILE A 238 2.83 -14.40 8.25
C ILE A 238 2.14 -13.67 9.40
N VAL A 239 2.72 -13.76 10.59
CA VAL A 239 2.30 -12.94 11.74
C VAL A 239 2.86 -11.53 11.55
N MET A 240 1.93 -10.58 11.36
CA MET A 240 2.17 -9.16 11.14
C MET A 240 1.96 -8.36 12.43
N ARG A 241 2.77 -7.32 12.62
CA ARG A 241 2.64 -6.31 13.68
C ARG A 241 2.25 -4.95 13.09
N ASN A 242 1.99 -4.00 13.99
CA ASN A 242 1.67 -2.63 13.60
C ASN A 242 2.76 -2.05 12.69
N GLU A 243 2.34 -1.38 11.62
CA GLU A 243 3.21 -0.69 10.66
C GLU A 243 4.16 -1.60 9.86
N GLU A 244 3.80 -2.88 9.73
CA GLU A 244 4.47 -3.84 8.83
C GLU A 244 3.71 -4.01 7.52
N ALA A 245 4.45 -4.23 6.44
CA ALA A 245 3.89 -4.47 5.11
C ALA A 245 4.26 -5.86 4.57
N VAL A 246 3.48 -6.36 3.62
CA VAL A 246 3.67 -7.69 3.03
C VAL A 246 3.39 -7.65 1.52
N ILE A 247 4.27 -8.30 0.76
CA ILE A 247 4.17 -8.44 -0.70
C ILE A 247 3.35 -9.69 -1.02
N SER A 248 2.29 -9.56 -1.81
CA SER A 248 1.48 -10.66 -2.33
C SER A 248 1.74 -10.86 -3.83
N PRO A 249 2.40 -11.97 -4.24
CA PRO A 249 2.52 -12.34 -5.65
C PRO A 249 1.17 -12.64 -6.30
N SER A 250 1.06 -12.52 -7.63
CA SER A 250 -0.18 -12.72 -8.39
C SER A 250 -0.89 -14.06 -8.18
N TRP A 251 -0.11 -15.13 -7.97
CA TRP A 251 -0.61 -16.48 -7.72
C TRP A 251 -1.10 -16.71 -6.28
N SER A 252 -0.84 -15.75 -5.38
CA SER A 252 -1.14 -15.84 -3.95
C SER A 252 -2.48 -15.22 -3.63
N ILE A 253 -3.20 -15.81 -2.67
CA ILE A 253 -4.25 -15.07 -1.96
C ILE A 253 -3.64 -13.97 -1.10
N HIS A 254 -4.47 -13.03 -0.65
CA HIS A 254 -4.12 -12.00 0.33
C HIS A 254 -5.32 -11.72 1.22
N SER A 255 -5.37 -12.43 2.35
CA SER A 255 -6.37 -12.23 3.39
C SER A 255 -5.69 -12.06 4.74
N GLY A 256 -6.40 -11.57 5.75
CA GLY A 256 -5.85 -11.17 7.02
C GLY A 256 -6.87 -11.36 8.13
N CYS A 257 -6.48 -12.05 9.19
CA CYS A 257 -7.26 -12.19 10.41
C CYS A 257 -6.53 -11.57 11.60
N GLY A 258 -7.08 -10.49 12.14
CA GLY A 258 -6.55 -9.80 13.31
C GLY A 258 -6.89 -10.50 14.62
N SER A 259 -6.08 -10.29 15.66
CA SER A 259 -6.50 -10.55 17.03
C SER A 259 -7.44 -9.48 17.57
N GLN A 260 -7.47 -8.31 16.93
CA GLN A 260 -8.38 -7.17 17.14
C GLN A 260 -8.61 -6.45 15.80
N ALA A 261 -9.52 -5.48 15.76
CA ALA A 261 -9.72 -4.62 14.58
C ALA A 261 -8.46 -3.80 14.27
N TYR A 262 -8.23 -3.53 12.98
CA TYR A 262 -7.07 -2.82 12.45
C TYR A 262 -7.45 -2.02 11.20
N THR A 263 -6.52 -1.20 10.71
CA THR A 263 -6.61 -0.54 9.40
C THR A 263 -5.52 -1.10 8.49
N PHE A 264 -5.76 -1.16 7.18
CA PHE A 264 -4.71 -1.47 6.23
C PHE A 264 -4.81 -0.62 4.97
N ILE A 265 -3.68 -0.44 4.30
CA ILE A 265 -3.60 0.08 2.93
C ILE A 265 -3.26 -1.07 2.01
N TRP A 266 -3.95 -1.15 0.88
CA TRP A 266 -3.60 -2.02 -0.24
C TRP A 266 -3.09 -1.15 -1.39
N GLY A 267 -2.02 -1.60 -2.03
CA GLY A 267 -1.51 -1.04 -3.28
C GLY A 267 -1.39 -2.15 -4.32
N MET A 268 -1.98 -1.93 -5.49
CA MET A 268 -2.06 -2.91 -6.57
C MET A 268 -1.43 -2.35 -7.85
N VAL A 269 -0.75 -3.20 -8.59
CA VAL A 269 -0.20 -2.91 -9.93
C VAL A 269 -0.30 -4.16 -10.80
N GLY A 270 -0.22 -4.00 -12.12
CA GLY A 270 -0.23 -5.13 -13.04
C GLY A 270 -0.53 -4.71 -14.48
N GLU A 271 -0.96 -5.67 -15.31
CA GLU A 271 -1.24 -5.41 -16.73
C GLU A 271 -2.55 -4.63 -16.98
N ASN A 272 -3.49 -4.69 -16.03
CA ASN A 272 -4.77 -4.00 -16.11
C ASN A 272 -5.15 -3.38 -14.75
N GLN A 273 -6.17 -2.53 -14.77
CA GLN A 273 -6.77 -1.90 -13.59
C GLN A 273 -8.26 -2.25 -13.49
N ASP A 274 -8.66 -3.39 -14.05
CA ASP A 274 -10.03 -3.88 -13.91
C ASP A 274 -10.15 -4.52 -12.53
N PHE A 275 -10.73 -3.77 -11.58
CA PHE A 275 -10.82 -4.20 -10.20
C PHE A 275 -11.63 -5.48 -10.03
N ASP A 276 -12.61 -5.74 -10.90
CA ASP A 276 -13.49 -6.92 -10.81
C ASP A 276 -12.91 -8.17 -11.50
N ASP A 277 -11.78 -8.02 -12.19
CA ASP A 277 -11.08 -9.08 -12.90
C ASP A 277 -10.27 -9.97 -11.92
N MET A 278 -10.98 -10.73 -11.09
CA MET A 278 -10.42 -11.58 -10.02
C MET A 278 -10.98 -13.00 -10.05
N ASP A 279 -10.19 -13.96 -9.58
CA ASP A 279 -10.61 -15.35 -9.41
C ASP A 279 -11.07 -15.55 -7.96
N GLY A 280 -12.37 -15.43 -7.72
CA GLY A 280 -12.97 -15.65 -6.41
C GLY A 280 -12.83 -17.10 -5.95
N ILE A 281 -12.43 -17.30 -4.69
CA ILE A 281 -12.25 -18.62 -4.10
C ILE A 281 -13.35 -18.88 -3.07
N GLU A 282 -14.07 -19.99 -3.23
CA GLU A 282 -15.04 -20.41 -2.22
C GLU A 282 -14.31 -20.87 -0.94
N ASN A 283 -14.82 -20.47 0.23
CA ASN A 283 -14.19 -20.84 1.51
C ASN A 283 -14.04 -22.36 1.71
N GLN A 284 -14.85 -23.18 1.05
CA GLN A 284 -14.79 -24.65 1.13
C GLN A 284 -13.60 -25.25 0.34
N GLU A 285 -12.99 -24.47 -0.56
CA GLU A 285 -11.87 -24.91 -1.39
C GLU A 285 -10.50 -24.64 -0.75
N LEU A 286 -10.47 -23.77 0.28
CA LEU A 286 -9.24 -23.40 0.99
C LEU A 286 -8.65 -24.57 1.78
N LYS A 287 -7.32 -24.68 1.77
CA LYS A 287 -6.55 -25.67 2.54
C LYS A 287 -5.42 -25.06 3.34
#